data_AF-A0A2A7WTQ3-F1
#
_entry.id   AF-A0A2A7WTQ3-F1
#
_cell.length_a   1.000
_cell.length_b   1.000
_cell.length_c   1.000
_cell.angle_alpha   90.00
_cell.angle_beta   90.00
_cell.angle_gamma   90.00
#
_symmetry.space_group_name_H-M   'P 1'
#
loop_
_entity.id
_entity.type
_entity.pdbx_description
1 polymer ?
#
loop_
_entity_poly.entity_id
_entity_poly.type
_entity_poly.pdbx_seq_one_letter_code
_entity_poly.pdbx_strand_id
1 'polypeptide(L)' 'METYTKKRIFSLKVTNFLLSRGAELIEIRSGEVMNDPRACTFLFARNEKLSEALTALEEHNKMKKLMPN' A
#
# COMPACT_ATOMS: atom_id res chain seq x y z
N MET A 1 8.58 25.56 -4.46
CA MET A 1 8.85 24.72 -3.28
C MET A 1 7.83 23.60 -3.30
N GLU A 2 8.05 22.55 -4.09
CA GLU A 2 7.11 21.43 -4.19
C GLU A 2 7.31 20.52 -2.98
N THR A 3 6.34 20.53 -2.09
CA THR A 3 6.23 19.59 -0.98
C THR A 3 5.87 18.24 -1.59
N TYR A 4 6.89 17.43 -1.91
CA TYR A 4 6.71 16.00 -2.19
C TYR A 4 6.14 15.33 -0.94
N THR A 5 4.82 15.41 -0.79
CA THR A 5 4.07 14.57 0.12
C THR A 5 4.37 13.17 -0.38
N LYS A 6 5.15 12.38 0.38
CA LYS A 6 5.59 11.04 -0.02
C LYS A 6 4.34 10.17 -0.24
N LYS A 7 3.78 10.20 -1.46
CA LYS A 7 2.70 9.34 -1.89
C LYS A 7 3.26 7.92 -1.87
N ARG A 8 2.75 7.08 -0.97
CA ARG A 8 3.23 5.70 -0.85
C ARG A 8 2.51 4.88 -1.91
N ILE A 9 3.24 4.52 -2.96
CA ILE A 9 2.72 3.66 -4.03
C ILE A 9 2.74 2.23 -3.51
N PHE A 10 1.56 1.63 -3.41
CA PHE A 10 1.42 0.21 -3.06
C PHE A 10 1.38 -0.63 -4.33
N SER A 11 2.15 -1.70 -4.36
CA SER A 11 2.05 -2.69 -5.44
C SER A 11 0.72 -3.45 -5.33
N LEU A 12 0.26 -4.00 -6.45
CA LEU A 12 -0.98 -4.79 -6.52
C LEU A 12 -1.03 -5.92 -5.47
N LYS A 13 0.11 -6.56 -5.17
CA LYS A 13 0.21 -7.58 -4.12
C LYS A 13 -0.05 -7.00 -2.73
N VAL A 14 0.51 -5.83 -2.43
CA VAL A 14 0.28 -5.16 -1.15
C VAL A 14 -1.15 -4.68 -1.04
N THR A 15 -1.70 -4.08 -2.09
CA THR A 15 -3.12 -3.67 -2.15
C THR A 15 -4.05 -4.85 -1.86
N ASN A 16 -3.83 -6.01 -2.49
CA ASN A 16 -4.61 -7.22 -2.22
C ASN A 16 -4.47 -7.71 -0.78
N PHE A 17 -3.28 -7.62 -0.19
CA PHE A 17 -3.08 -7.96 1.21
C PHE A 17 -3.87 -7.02 2.14
N LEU A 18 -3.83 -5.71 1.87
CA LEU A 18 -4.57 -4.72 2.66
C LEU A 18 -6.08 -4.95 2.55
N LEU A 19 -6.60 -5.20 1.35
CA LEU A 19 -8.01 -5.54 1.11
C LEU A 19 -8.43 -6.82 1.85
N SER A 20 -7.59 -7.86 1.82
CA SER A 20 -7.85 -9.13 2.52
C SER A 20 -7.95 -8.96 4.05
N ARG A 21 -7.29 -7.94 4.60
CA ARG A 21 -7.35 -7.57 6.02
C ARG A 21 -8.47 -6.57 6.36
N GLY A 22 -9.32 -6.23 5.38
CA GLY A 22 -10.46 -5.34 5.59
C GLY A 22 -10.15 -3.85 5.42
N ALA A 23 -8.99 -3.49 4.87
CA ALA A 23 -8.74 -2.10 4.50
C ALA A 23 -9.72 -1.66 3.40
N GLU A 24 -10.34 -0.50 3.58
CA GLU A 24 -11.35 0.00 2.66
C GLU A 24 -10.68 0.83 1.55
N LEU A 25 -10.75 0.33 0.32
CA LEU A 25 -10.27 1.03 -0.86
C LEU A 25 -11.31 2.08 -1.26
N ILE A 26 -10.89 3.35 -1.29
CA ILE A 26 -11.72 4.49 -1.70
C ILE A 26 -11.65 4.65 -3.21
N GLU A 27 -10.45 4.67 -3.79
CA GLU A 27 -10.27 5.06 -5.18
C GLU A 27 -9.01 4.43 -5.80
N ILE A 28 -9.09 4.15 -7.10
CA ILE A 28 -7.96 3.72 -7.92
C ILE A 28 -7.68 4.81 -8.94
N ARG A 29 -6.46 5.35 -8.94
CA ARG A 29 -6.01 6.37 -9.90
C ARG A 29 -4.91 5.80 -10.80
N SER A 30 -5.13 5.79 -12.11
CA SER A 30 -4.09 5.48 -13.10
C SER A 30 -3.38 6.76 -13.56
N GLY A 31 -2.10 6.68 -13.96
CA GLY A 31 -1.37 7.79 -14.57
C GLY A 31 -0.80 8.85 -13.61
N GLU A 32 -1.00 8.71 -12.30
CA GLU A 32 -0.43 9.62 -11.27
C GLU A 32 1.09 9.39 -11.05
N VAL A 33 1.62 8.25 -11.49
CA VAL A 33 3.05 7.93 -11.33
C VAL A 33 3.80 8.45 -12.55
N MET A 34 4.49 9.58 -12.38
CA MET A 34 5.21 10.30 -13.43
C MET A 34 6.15 9.39 -14.28
N ASN A 35 6.78 8.39 -13.64
CA ASN A 35 7.70 7.46 -14.30
C ASN A 35 7.05 6.17 -14.81
N ASP A 36 5.80 5.89 -14.45
CA ASP A 36 5.09 4.70 -14.91
C ASP A 36 3.59 5.00 -15.06
N PRO A 37 3.15 5.49 -16.23
CA PRO A 37 1.74 5.86 -16.45
C PRO A 37 0.78 4.66 -16.37
N ARG A 38 1.30 3.42 -16.38
CA ARG A 38 0.51 2.19 -16.21
C ARG A 38 0.37 1.79 -14.74
N ALA A 39 1.13 2.39 -13.83
CA ALA A 39 1.01 2.13 -12.41
C ALA A 39 -0.28 2.75 -11.85
N CYS A 40 -1.07 1.90 -11.21
CA CYS A 40 -2.24 2.33 -10.44
C CYS A 40 -1.83 2.76 -9.04
N THR A 41 -2.37 3.88 -8.59
CA THR A 41 -2.30 4.36 -7.21
C THR A 41 -3.60 3.98 -6.51
N PHE A 42 -3.49 3.35 -5.35
CA PHE A 42 -4.63 2.89 -4.56
C PHE A 42 -4.78 3.79 -3.34
N LEU A 43 -5.92 4.47 -3.22
CA LEU A 43 -6.27 5.27 -2.06
C LEU A 43 -7.14 4.45 -1.11
N PHE A 44 -6.71 4.37 0.14
CA PHE A 44 -7.45 3.68 1.20
C PHE A 44 -8.02 4.67 2.21
N ALA A 45 -9.12 4.29 2.85
CA ALA A 45 -9.69 5.04 3.96
C ALA A 45 -8.74 5.04 5.15
N ARG A 46 -8.55 6.21 5.75
CA ARG A 46 -7.73 6.37 6.96
C ARG A 46 -8.53 5.95 8.19
N ASN A 47 -8.68 4.64 8.37
CA ASN A 47 -9.39 4.01 9.49
C ASN A 47 -8.48 3.03 10.25
N GLU A 48 -8.98 2.44 11.34
CA GLU A 48 -8.22 1.48 12.13
C GLU A 48 -7.83 0.24 11.30
N LYS A 49 -8.74 -0.23 10.43
CA LYS A 49 -8.52 -1.41 9.58
C LYS A 49 -7.32 -1.23 8.67
N LEU A 50 -7.11 -0.03 8.12
CA LEU A 50 -5.91 0.28 7.33
C LEU A 50 -4.66 0.23 8.20
N SER A 51 -4.72 0.77 9.41
CA SER A 51 -3.59 0.73 10.35
C SER A 51 -3.23 -0.72 10.72
N GLU A 52 -4.22 -1.54 11.08
CA GLU A 52 -4.04 -2.96 11.39
C GLU A 52 -3.48 -3.74 10.20
N ALA A 53 -4.02 -3.50 9.00
CA ALA A 53 -3.54 -4.14 7.79
C ALA A 53 -2.08 -3.77 7.46
N LEU A 54 -1.68 -2.52 7.72
CA LEU A 54 -0.29 -2.07 7.57
C LEU A 54 0.63 -2.72 8.61
N THR A 55 0.21 -2.81 9.87
CA THR A 55 0.97 -3.50 10.92
C THR A 55 1.17 -4.97 10.57
N ALA A 56 0.10 -5.66 10.15
CA ALA A 56 0.18 -7.06 9.73
C ALA A 56 1.11 -7.26 8.52
N LEU A 57 1.13 -6.29 7.59
CA LEU A 57 2.05 -6.30 6.45
C LEU A 57 3.51 -6.18 6.89
N GLU A 58 3.80 -5.30 7.86
CA GLU A 58 5.15 -5.14 8.41
C GLU A 58 5.61 -6.40 9.13
N GLU A 59 4.75 -7.03 9.94
CA GLU A 59 5.05 -8.30 10.61
C GLU A 59 5.32 -9.43 9.61
N HIS A 60 4.47 -9.56 8.59
CA HIS A 60 4.65 -10.54 7.51
C HIS A 60 6.01 -10.35 6.80
N ASN A 61 6.40 -9.11 6.53
CA ASN A 61 7.71 -8.81 5.92
C ASN A 61 8.88 -9.10 6.87
N LYS A 62 8.71 -8.82 8.17
CA LYS A 62 9.73 -9.11 9.19
C LYS A 62 9.97 -10.61 9.34
N MET A 63 8.90 -11.42 9.35
CA MET A 63 9.00 -12.89 9.37
C MET A 63 9.75 -13.42 8.15
N LYS A 64 9.43 -12.91 6.95
CA LYS A 64 10.15 -13.27 5.72
C LYS A 64 11.64 -12.94 5.74
N LYS A 65 12.03 -11.87 6.45
CA LYS A 65 13.43 -11.44 6.55
C LYS A 65 14.22 -12.22 7.60
N LEU A 66 13.54 -12.80 8.59
CA LEU A 66 14.15 -13.59 9.67
C LEU A 66 14.39 -15.06 9.29
N MET A 67 13.89 -15.51 8.13
CA MET A 67 14.20 -16.82 7.56
C MET A 67 14.92 -16.63 6.21
N PRO A 68 16.19 -16.19 6.20
CA PRO A 68 17.01 -16.33 5.00
C PRO A 68 17.27 -17.82 4.78
N ASN A 69 16.86 -18.31 3.62
CA ASN A 69 17.10 -19.67 3.16
C ASN A 69 18.60 -19.93 2.92
#